data_AF-A0A7X2TS38-F1
#
_entry.id   AF-A0A7X2TS38-F1
#
_cell.length_a   1.000
_cell.length_b   1.000
_cell.length_c   1.000
_cell.angle_alpha   90.00
_cell.angle_beta   90.00
_cell.angle_gamma   90.00
#
_symmetry.space_group_name_H-M   'P 1'
#
loop_
_entity.id
_entity.type
_entity.pdbx_description
1 polymer ?
#
loop_
_entity_poly.entity_id
_entity_poly.type
_entity_poly.pdbx_seq_one_letter_code
_entity_poly.pdbx_strand_id
1 'polypeptide(L)'
;MNLGQAVALCLYELARDPEAAAAPMPIRRAQADSAQTEQITARLLEIMRITGYTNPTVETSTENKTRRMVRRFALTAADARVCLGLLRQTLWKLRQKPE
;
A
#
# COMPACT_ATOMS: atom_id res chain seq x y z
N MET A 1 -12.56 21.03 17.67
CA MET A 1 -11.22 20.60 18.15
C MET A 1 -10.18 21.19 17.22
N ASN A 2 -9.18 21.91 17.72
CA ASN A 2 -8.11 22.41 16.85
C ASN A 2 -7.04 21.31 16.61
N LEU A 3 -6.19 21.47 15.58
CA LEU A 3 -5.16 20.48 15.25
C LEU A 3 -4.18 20.26 16.41
N GLY A 4 -3.83 21.32 17.14
CA GLY A 4 -2.93 21.25 18.30
C GLY A 4 -3.46 20.38 19.42
N GLN A 5 -4.77 20.46 19.71
CA GLN A 5 -5.47 19.64 20.69
C GLN A 5 -5.52 18.17 20.26
N ALA A 6 -5.77 17.91 18.97
CA ALA A 6 -5.77 16.54 18.43
C ALA A 6 -4.39 15.89 18.59
N VAL A 7 -3.33 16.61 18.22
CA VAL A 7 -1.95 16.14 18.36
C VAL A 7 -1.59 15.95 19.83
N ALA A 8 -1.93 16.92 20.70
CA ALA A 8 -1.63 16.84 22.13
C ALA A 8 -2.26 15.61 22.79
N LEU A 9 -3.52 15.30 22.48
CA LEU A 9 -4.20 14.11 22.99
C LEU A 9 -3.55 12.82 22.46
N CYS A 10 -3.24 12.73 21.17
CA CYS A 10 -2.58 11.55 20.60
C CYS A 10 -1.19 11.30 21.22
N LEU A 11 -0.40 12.36 21.42
CA LEU A 11 0.94 12.25 22.03
C LEU A 11 0.86 11.89 23.51
N TYR A 12 -0.12 12.44 24.24
CA TYR A 12 -0.35 12.08 25.62
C TYR A 12 -0.68 10.59 25.77
N GLU A 13 -1.63 10.06 24.97
CA GLU A 13 -2.01 8.65 25.02
C GLU A 13 -0.85 7.72 24.61
N LEU A 14 -0.02 8.12 23.64
CA LEU A 14 1.17 7.36 23.26
C LEU A 14 2.23 7.31 24.38
N ALA A 15 2.36 8.37 25.17
CA ALA A 15 3.35 8.48 26.24
C ALA A 15 2.86 7.96 27.60
N ARG A 16 1.54 7.74 27.76
CA ARG A 16 0.90 7.47 29.04
C ARG A 16 1.24 6.10 29.64
N ASP A 17 1.51 5.09 28.82
CA ASP A 17 1.76 3.72 29.29
C ASP A 17 3.12 3.17 28.80
N PRO A 18 4.20 3.42 29.56
CA PRO A 18 5.54 2.95 29.22
C PRO A 18 5.70 1.42 29.40
N GLU A 19 4.85 0.76 30.21
CA GLU A 19 4.89 -0.70 30.36
C GLU A 19 4.29 -1.40 29.13
N ALA A 20 3.22 -0.84 28.55
CA ALA A 20 2.71 -1.30 27.26
C ALA A 20 3.75 -1.14 26.13
N ALA A 21 4.60 -0.12 26.20
CA ALA A 21 5.71 0.07 25.26
C ALA A 21 6.87 -0.93 25.48
N ALA A 22 7.04 -1.43 26.70
CA ALA A 22 8.08 -2.40 27.08
C ALA A 22 7.67 -3.87 26.83
N ALA A 23 6.41 -4.13 26.50
CA ALA A 23 5.95 -5.48 26.16
C ALA A 23 6.71 -6.02 24.94
N PRO A 24 7.24 -7.26 24.98
CA PRO A 24 7.96 -7.84 23.86
C PRO A 24 7.05 -7.90 22.63
N MET A 25 7.38 -7.11 21.60
CA MET A 25 6.67 -7.15 20.34
C MET A 25 6.87 -8.54 19.70
N PRO A 26 5.81 -9.18 19.19
CA PRO A 26 5.97 -10.40 18.43
C PRO A 26 6.91 -10.12 17.25
N ILE A 27 7.83 -11.04 16.97
CA ILE A 27 8.73 -10.98 15.82
C ILE A 27 7.87 -10.98 14.55
N ARG A 28 7.50 -9.79 14.07
CA ARG A 28 6.79 -9.63 12.80
C ARG A 28 7.82 -9.70 11.69
N ARG A 29 7.53 -10.51 10.67
CA ARG A 29 8.26 -10.45 9.40
C ARG A 29 8.30 -9.00 8.94
N ALA A 30 9.48 -8.55 8.49
CA ALA A 30 9.67 -7.20 7.97
C ALA A 30 8.56 -6.89 6.96
N GLN A 31 7.71 -5.91 7.29
CA GLN A 31 6.62 -5.48 6.43
C GLN A 31 7.20 -4.72 5.23
N ALA A 32 6.48 -4.75 4.12
CA ALA A 32 6.79 -3.89 3.00
C ALA A 32 6.70 -2.43 3.45
N ASP A 33 7.67 -1.62 3.05
CA ASP A 33 7.63 -0.19 3.36
C ASP A 33 6.53 0.53 2.53
N SER A 34 6.28 1.79 2.87
CA SER A 34 5.29 2.61 2.16
C SER A 34 5.63 2.80 0.68
N ALA A 35 6.92 2.86 0.34
CA ALA A 35 7.37 3.07 -1.03
C ALA A 35 7.11 1.82 -1.89
N GLN A 36 7.41 0.62 -1.38
CA GLN A 36 7.10 -0.65 -2.03
C GLN A 36 5.59 -0.81 -2.24
N THR A 37 4.80 -0.48 -1.22
CA THR A 37 3.33 -0.53 -1.28
C THR A 37 2.78 0.43 -2.36
N GLU A 38 3.33 1.64 -2.44
CA GLU A 38 2.94 2.62 -3.46
C GLU A 38 3.35 2.17 -4.86
N GLN A 39 4.55 1.61 -5.03
CA GLN A 39 5.02 1.08 -6.31
C GLN A 39 4.11 -0.05 -6.81
N ILE A 40 3.74 -1.00 -5.95
CA ILE A 40 2.79 -2.07 -6.30
C ILE A 40 1.46 -1.48 -6.75
N THR A 41 0.95 -0.50 -6.00
CA THR A 41 -0.32 0.15 -6.31
C THR A 41 -0.28 0.86 -7.66
N ALA A 42 0.76 1.66 -7.93
CA ALA A 42 0.91 2.38 -9.18
C ALA A 42 0.96 1.44 -10.40
N ARG A 43 1.67 0.32 -10.28
CA ARG A 43 1.79 -0.68 -11.36
C ARG A 43 0.48 -1.43 -11.60
N LEU A 44 -0.26 -1.76 -10.54
CA LEU A 44 -1.61 -2.32 -10.68
C LEU A 44 -2.55 -1.35 -11.39
N LEU A 45 -2.56 -0.07 -11.00
CA LEU A 45 -3.40 0.94 -11.66
C LEU A 45 -3.02 1.14 -13.14
N GLU A 46 -1.73 1.03 -13.46
CA GLU A 46 -1.27 1.05 -14.84
C GLU A 46 -1.81 -0.16 -15.63
N ILE A 47 -1.70 -1.37 -15.08
CA ILE A 47 -2.27 -2.59 -15.70
C ILE A 47 -3.78 -2.45 -15.89
N MET A 48 -4.51 -1.96 -14.88
CA MET A 48 -5.96 -1.77 -14.96
C MET A 48 -6.36 -0.80 -16.07
N ARG A 49 -5.54 0.22 -16.34
CA ARG A 49 -5.76 1.16 -17.45
C ARG A 49 -5.47 0.51 -18.81
N ILE A 50 -4.31 -0.16 -18.95
CA ILE A 50 -3.93 -0.82 -20.22
C ILE A 50 -4.92 -1.92 -20.60
N THR A 51 -5.42 -2.66 -19.62
CA THR A 51 -6.37 -3.77 -19.84
C THR A 51 -7.82 -3.32 -19.99
N GLY A 52 -8.12 -2.02 -19.83
CA GLY A 52 -9.49 -1.50 -19.90
C GLY A 52 -10.39 -1.86 -18.72
N TYR A 53 -9.82 -2.36 -17.62
CA TYR A 53 -10.58 -2.69 -16.40
C TYR A 53 -11.23 -1.46 -15.76
N THR A 54 -10.61 -0.30 -15.88
CA THR A 54 -11.20 0.98 -15.45
C THR A 54 -11.67 1.80 -16.65
N ASN A 55 -12.71 2.62 -16.43
CA ASN A 55 -13.16 3.64 -17.37
C ASN A 55 -13.14 5.03 -16.69
N PRO A 56 -13.22 6.13 -17.46
CA PRO A 56 -13.10 7.48 -16.90
C PRO A 56 -14.12 7.79 -15.80
N THR A 57 -15.33 7.23 -15.87
CA THR A 57 -16.40 7.47 -14.90
C THR A 57 -16.09 6.90 -13.52
N VAL A 58 -15.37 5.76 -13.46
CA VAL A 58 -15.09 5.05 -12.20
C VAL A 58 -13.64 5.12 -11.75
N GLU A 59 -12.75 5.75 -12.53
CA GLU A 59 -11.30 5.72 -12.33
C GLU A 59 -10.89 6.14 -10.92
N THR A 60 -11.37 7.27 -10.42
CA THR A 60 -11.03 7.77 -9.08
C THR A 60 -11.53 6.84 -7.95
N SER A 61 -12.72 6.26 -8.10
CA SER A 61 -13.28 5.34 -7.09
C SER A 61 -12.52 4.02 -7.09
N THR A 62 -12.22 3.50 -8.28
CA THR A 62 -11.42 2.30 -8.49
C THR A 62 -10.01 2.48 -7.95
N GLU A 63 -9.35 3.60 -8.22
CA GLU A 63 -8.04 3.92 -7.66
C GLU A 63 -8.04 3.85 -6.13
N ASN A 64 -9.00 4.53 -5.49
CA ASN A 64 -9.10 4.55 -4.03
C ASN A 64 -9.38 3.15 -3.45
N LYS A 65 -10.19 2.34 -4.13
CA LYS A 65 -10.45 0.94 -3.74
C LYS A 65 -9.18 0.09 -3.86
N THR A 66 -8.43 0.23 -4.94
CA THR A 66 -7.15 -0.47 -5.16
C THR A 66 -6.12 -0.06 -4.11
N ARG A 67 -5.95 1.24 -3.82
CA ARG A 67 -5.07 1.73 -2.75
C ARG A 67 -5.40 1.12 -1.40
N ARG A 68 -6.69 1.10 -1.02
CA ARG A 68 -7.14 0.46 0.23
C ARG A 68 -6.91 -1.04 0.22
N MET A 69 -7.13 -1.71 -0.91
CA MET A 69 -6.92 -3.16 -1.06
C MET A 69 -5.46 -3.53 -0.86
N VAL A 70 -4.53 -2.86 -1.56
CA VAL A 70 -3.09 -3.15 -1.45
C VAL A 70 -2.59 -2.95 -0.01
N ARG A 71 -3.06 -1.89 0.68
CA ARG A 71 -2.73 -1.66 2.10
C ARG A 71 -3.25 -2.78 3.02
N ARG A 72 -4.43 -3.35 2.73
CA ARG A 72 -4.99 -4.47 3.51
C ARG A 72 -4.25 -5.79 3.31
N PHE A 73 -3.49 -5.96 2.23
CA PHE A 73 -2.69 -7.17 2.03
C PHE A 73 -1.56 -7.32 3.05
N ALA A 74 -1.11 -6.23 3.69
CA ALA A 74 -0.05 -6.25 4.70
C ALA A 74 1.15 -7.12 4.27
N LEU A 75 1.60 -6.88 3.02
CA LEU A 75 2.64 -7.70 2.39
C LEU A 75 3.93 -7.62 3.20
N THR A 76 4.62 -8.76 3.29
CA THR A 76 6.00 -8.75 3.78
C THR A 76 6.92 -8.10 2.74
N ALA A 77 8.09 -7.62 3.17
CA ALA A 77 9.10 -7.08 2.26
C ALA A 77 9.61 -8.11 1.25
N ALA A 78 9.51 -9.41 1.55
CA ALA A 78 9.83 -10.50 0.62
C ALA A 78 8.74 -10.63 -0.45
N ASP A 79 7.48 -10.70 -0.03
CA ASP A 79 6.34 -10.83 -0.96
C ASP A 79 6.21 -9.60 -1.86
N ALA A 80 6.45 -8.41 -1.32
CA ALA A 80 6.43 -7.17 -2.11
C ALA A 80 7.47 -7.19 -3.24
N ARG A 81 8.67 -7.73 -3.00
CA ARG A 81 9.70 -7.89 -4.04
C ARG A 81 9.23 -8.82 -5.16
N VAL A 82 8.62 -9.95 -4.81
CA VAL A 82 8.04 -10.90 -5.78
C VAL A 82 6.91 -10.24 -6.57
N CYS A 83 5.96 -9.59 -5.89
CA CYS A 83 4.86 -8.87 -6.53
C CYS A 83 5.36 -7.79 -7.51
N LEU A 84 6.37 -7.01 -7.13
CA LEU A 84 6.97 -6.01 -8.02
C LEU A 84 7.61 -6.63 -9.26
N GLY A 85 8.27 -7.79 -9.12
CA GLY A 85 8.80 -8.56 -10.23
C GLY A 85 7.71 -9.04 -11.19
N LEU A 86 6.64 -9.62 -10.65
CA LEU A 86 5.48 -10.08 -11.43
C LEU A 86 4.83 -8.93 -12.18
N LEU A 87 4.51 -7.83 -11.50
CA LEU A 87 3.86 -6.67 -12.11
C LEU A 87 4.73 -6.03 -13.20
N ARG A 88 6.05 -5.99 -13.02
CA ARG A 88 6.99 -5.53 -14.05
C ARG A 88 6.92 -6.42 -15.30
N GLN A 89 6.94 -7.74 -15.11
CA GLN A 89 6.86 -8.69 -16.22
C GLN A 89 5.51 -8.59 -16.96
N THR A 90 4.41 -8.45 -16.22
CA THR A 90 3.08 -8.23 -16.80
C THR A 90 3.04 -6.95 -17.62
N LEU A 91 3.52 -5.83 -17.09
CA LEU A 91 3.56 -4.56 -17.83
C LEU A 91 4.47 -4.63 -19.05
N TRP A 92 5.61 -5.31 -18.95
CA TRP A 92 6.47 -5.54 -20.11
C TRP A 92 5.73 -6.29 -21.23
N LYS A 93 5.04 -7.40 -20.90
CA LYS A 93 4.21 -8.15 -21.85
C LYS A 93 3.10 -7.29 -22.45
N LEU A 94 2.36 -6.54 -21.63
CA LEU A 94 1.23 -5.72 -22.08
C LEU A 94 1.64 -4.55 -22.98
N ARG A 95 2.88 -4.05 -22.83
CA ARG A 95 3.42 -2.95 -23.65
C ARG A 95 4.04 -3.44 -24.96
N GLN A 96 4.30 -4.75 -25.10
CA GLN A 96 4.64 -5.31 -26.40
C GLN A 96 3.38 -5.25 -27.27
N LYS A 97 3.45 -4.54 -28.40
CA LYS A 97 2.39 -4.53 -29.40
C LYS A 97 2.04 -5.99 -29.74
N PRO A 98 0.75 -6.35 -29.87
CA PRO A 98 0.40 -7.54 -30.61
C PRO A 98 0.90 -7.33 -32.05
N GLU A 99 1.62 -8.32 -32.59
CA GLU A 99 1.80 -8.46 -34.05
C GLU A 99 0.43 -8.63 -34.72
#